data_AF-A0A024T9M8-F1
#
_entry.id   AF-A0A024T9M8-F1
#
_cell.length_a   1.000
_cell.length_b   1.000
_cell.length_c   1.000
_cell.angle_alpha   90.00
_cell.angle_beta   90.00
_cell.angle_gamma   90.00
#
_symmetry.space_group_name_H-M   'P 1'
#
loop_
_entity.id
_entity.type
_entity.pdbx_description
1 polymer ?
#
loop_
_entity_poly.entity_id
_entity_poly.type
_entity_poly.pdbx_seq_one_letter_code
_entity_poly.pdbx_strand_id
1 'polypeptide(L)'
;MNVLDLGFFRAIQSLQQTHHSNTYQEIVDATNQAWEDIDTWSLERNFLTLQCCLREVIMCAGENSYKIPHMKKVALKKCGRVPESISCGQDVFDTGCALLAQQDLVAVMRDLAIQTRADLKMNDILTALETVDLDEESVGDASKFNSHCV
;
A
#
# COMPACT_ATOMS: atom_id res chain seq x y z
N MET A 1 -5.88 -0.30 -4.40
CA MET A 1 -6.51 -1.51 -4.97
C MET A 1 -5.49 -2.17 -5.92
N ASN A 2 -5.03 -3.39 -5.64
CA ASN A 2 -4.03 -4.10 -6.46
C ASN A 2 -4.65 -5.37 -7.06
N VAL A 3 -4.38 -5.67 -8.34
CA VAL A 3 -4.90 -6.85 -9.03
C VAL A 3 -4.38 -8.16 -8.42
N LEU A 4 -3.17 -8.15 -7.86
CA LEU A 4 -2.57 -9.31 -7.21
C LEU A 4 -3.25 -9.62 -5.87
N ASP A 5 -3.67 -8.60 -5.12
CA ASP A 5 -4.46 -8.74 -3.89
C ASP A 5 -5.84 -9.36 -4.17
N LEU A 6 -6.45 -9.05 -5.32
CA LEU A 6 -7.75 -9.60 -5.70
C LEU A 6 -7.69 -11.11 -6.01
N GLY A 7 -6.50 -11.63 -6.32
CA GLY A 7 -6.31 -12.95 -6.89
C GLY A 7 -5.14 -13.71 -6.31
N PHE A 8 -3.97 -13.50 -6.88
CA PHE A 8 -2.79 -14.36 -6.66
C PHE A 8 -2.32 -14.38 -5.21
N PHE A 9 -2.27 -13.24 -4.52
CA PHE A 9 -1.83 -13.21 -3.12
C PHE A 9 -2.81 -13.92 -2.18
N ARG A 10 -4.10 -13.95 -2.50
CA ARG A 10 -5.08 -14.76 -1.76
C ARG A 10 -4.85 -16.25 -1.98
N ALA A 11 -4.44 -16.65 -3.18
CA ALA A 11 -4.05 -18.03 -3.47
C ALA A 11 -2.78 -18.42 -2.70
N ILE A 12 -1.75 -17.55 -2.64
CA ILE A 12 -0.55 -17.77 -1.83
C ILE A 12 -0.91 -17.89 -0.34
N GLN A 13 -1.75 -17.01 0.20
CA GLN A 13 -2.18 -17.10 1.59
C GLN A 13 -2.89 -18.44 1.87
N SER A 14 -3.76 -18.89 0.97
CA SER A 14 -4.39 -20.21 1.08
C SER A 14 -3.36 -21.34 1.03
N LEU A 15 -2.34 -21.22 0.17
CA LEU A 15 -1.26 -22.21 0.07
C LEU A 15 -0.47 -22.30 1.37
N GLN A 16 -0.08 -21.16 1.95
CA GLN A 16 0.65 -21.08 3.23
C GLN A 16 -0.14 -21.66 4.42
N GLN A 17 -1.48 -21.60 4.40
CA GLN A 17 -2.32 -22.25 5.42
C GLN A 17 -2.32 -23.77 5.28
N THR A 18 -2.09 -24.29 4.07
CA THR A 18 -2.09 -25.73 3.78
C THR A 18 -0.69 -26.36 3.75
N HIS A 19 0.33 -25.58 3.44
CA HIS A 19 1.73 -25.97 3.34
C HIS A 19 2.56 -25.16 4.33
N HIS A 20 3.10 -25.83 5.35
CA HIS A 20 4.03 -25.22 6.29
C HIS A 20 5.46 -25.30 5.73
N SER A 21 5.88 -24.25 5.03
CA SER A 21 7.28 -24.07 4.65
C SER A 21 8.09 -23.65 5.88
N ASN A 22 9.18 -24.35 6.17
CA ASN A 22 10.05 -24.08 7.33
C ASN A 22 11.31 -23.32 6.94
N THR A 23 11.57 -23.17 5.63
CA THR A 23 12.72 -22.45 5.10
C THR A 23 12.31 -21.41 4.07
N TYR A 24 13.13 -20.37 3.91
CA TYR A 24 12.94 -19.35 2.86
C TYR A 24 12.89 -19.99 1.46
N GLN A 25 13.74 -20.99 1.20
CA GLN A 25 13.81 -21.63 -0.12
C GLN A 25 12.51 -22.37 -0.43
N GLU A 26 11.95 -23.10 0.53
CA GLU A 26 10.64 -23.75 0.38
C GLU A 26 9.51 -22.77 0.09
N ILE A 27 9.55 -21.56 0.66
CA ILE A 27 8.56 -20.51 0.38
C ILE A 27 8.69 -20.04 -1.06
N VAL A 28 9.92 -19.79 -1.53
CA VAL A 28 10.18 -19.35 -2.91
C VAL A 28 9.74 -20.42 -3.90
N ASP A 29 10.13 -21.67 -3.68
CA ASP A 29 9.80 -22.78 -4.56
C ASP A 29 8.29 -23.02 -4.62
N ALA A 30 7.60 -23.01 -3.46
CA ALA A 30 6.14 -23.14 -3.41
C ALA A 30 5.42 -21.97 -4.09
N THR A 31 5.94 -20.75 -3.97
CA THR A 31 5.37 -19.56 -4.63
C THR A 31 5.52 -19.63 -6.14
N ASN A 32 6.69 -20.05 -6.63
CA ASN A 32 6.94 -20.24 -8.06
C ASN A 32 6.04 -21.34 -8.63
N GLN A 33 5.92 -22.48 -7.95
CA GLN A 33 5.02 -23.56 -8.36
C GLN A 33 3.57 -23.07 -8.44
N ALA A 34 3.10 -22.32 -7.44
CA ALA A 34 1.75 -21.77 -7.44
C ALA A 34 1.50 -20.75 -8.57
N TRP A 35 2.55 -20.05 -9.01
CA TRP A 35 2.49 -19.18 -10.18
C TRP A 35 2.37 -19.99 -11.47
N GLU A 36 3.15 -21.07 -11.63
CA GLU A 36 3.06 -21.95 -12.80
C GLU A 36 1.71 -22.68 -12.88
N ASP A 37 1.16 -23.06 -11.74
CA ASP A 37 -0.12 -23.77 -11.63
C ASP A 37 -1.33 -22.85 -11.84
N ILE A 38 -1.13 -21.53 -11.95
CA ILE A 38 -2.23 -20.58 -12.02
C ILE A 38 -2.98 -20.71 -13.35
N ASP A 39 -4.29 -20.97 -13.26
CA ASP A 39 -5.17 -20.93 -14.44
C ASP A 39 -5.22 -19.50 -15.00
N THR A 40 -4.85 -19.31 -16.27
CA THR A 40 -4.88 -18.01 -16.96
C THR A 40 -6.24 -17.33 -16.83
N TRP A 41 -7.31 -18.12 -16.86
CA TRP A 41 -8.65 -17.59 -16.69
C TRP A 41 -8.93 -17.03 -15.29
N SER A 42 -8.30 -17.59 -14.26
CA SER A 42 -8.39 -17.04 -12.91
C SER A 42 -7.85 -15.60 -12.86
N LEU A 43 -6.79 -15.32 -13.62
CA LEU A 43 -6.18 -14.00 -13.74
C LEU A 43 -7.06 -13.04 -14.54
N GLU A 44 -7.57 -13.46 -15.70
CA GLU A 44 -8.53 -12.68 -16.50
C GLU A 44 -9.76 -12.27 -15.67
N ARG A 45 -10.28 -13.20 -14.87
CA ARG A 45 -11.39 -12.93 -13.95
C ARG A 45 -11.06 -11.82 -12.97
N ASN A 46 -9.82 -11.76 -12.46
CA ASN A 46 -9.36 -10.73 -11.53
C ASN A 46 -9.25 -9.36 -12.22
N PHE A 47 -8.76 -9.30 -13.46
CA PHE A 47 -8.76 -8.07 -14.26
C PHE A 47 -10.17 -7.52 -14.48
N LEU A 48 -11.13 -8.37 -14.82
CA LEU A 48 -12.53 -7.96 -14.91
C LEU A 48 -13.09 -7.50 -13.55
N THR A 49 -12.56 -8.01 -12.43
CA THR A 49 -13.00 -7.60 -11.08
C THR A 49 -12.46 -6.22 -10.81
N LEU A 50 -11.17 -6.00 -11.10
CA LEU A 50 -10.51 -4.71 -10.97
C LEU A 50 -11.27 -3.63 -11.74
N GLN A 51 -11.62 -3.87 -13.00
CA GLN A 51 -12.38 -2.91 -13.81
C GLN A 51 -13.76 -2.60 -13.21
N CYS A 52 -14.46 -3.61 -12.67
CA CYS A 52 -15.72 -3.38 -11.95
C CYS A 52 -15.51 -2.53 -10.69
N CYS A 53 -14.49 -2.84 -9.89
CA CYS A 53 -14.19 -2.10 -8.67
C CYS A 53 -13.78 -0.64 -8.98
N LEU A 54 -13.00 -0.39 -10.03
CA LEU A 54 -12.62 0.97 -10.45
C LEU A 54 -13.86 1.82 -10.79
N ARG A 55 -14.89 1.22 -11.41
CA ARG A 55 -16.15 1.90 -11.64
C ARG A 55 -16.82 2.31 -10.32
N GLU A 56 -16.87 1.42 -9.34
CA GLU A 56 -17.45 1.74 -8.03
C GLU A 56 -16.62 2.79 -7.26
N VAL A 57 -15.29 2.76 -7.37
CA VAL A 57 -14.41 3.79 -6.78
C VAL A 57 -14.79 5.18 -7.29
N ILE A 58 -15.02 5.32 -8.61
CA ILE A 58 -15.46 6.59 -9.19
C ILE A 58 -16.82 7.00 -8.62
N MET A 59 -17.78 6.07 -8.56
CA MET A 59 -19.12 6.34 -8.05
C MET A 59 -19.14 6.68 -6.54
N CYS A 60 -18.16 6.20 -5.79
CA CYS A 60 -17.96 6.51 -4.37
C CYS A 60 -16.93 7.62 -4.13
N ALA A 61 -16.64 8.47 -5.12
CA ALA A 61 -15.73 9.61 -5.00
C ALA A 61 -14.32 9.28 -4.46
N GLY A 62 -13.80 8.10 -4.80
CA GLY A 62 -12.48 7.64 -4.38
C GLY A 62 -12.45 6.87 -3.06
N GLU A 63 -13.58 6.67 -2.39
CA GLU A 63 -13.64 5.88 -1.15
C GLU A 63 -13.40 4.38 -1.38
N ASN A 64 -13.07 3.67 -0.29
CA ASN A 64 -12.90 2.21 -0.26
C ASN A 64 -14.11 1.46 0.31
N SER A 65 -15.23 2.16 0.55
CA SER A 65 -16.44 1.65 1.20
C SER A 65 -17.37 0.85 0.26
N TYR A 66 -16.99 0.65 -1.00
CA TYR A 66 -17.78 -0.07 -1.99
C TYR A 66 -17.69 -1.59 -1.81
N LYS A 67 -18.76 -2.28 -2.23
CA LYS A 67 -18.77 -3.74 -2.32
C LYS A 67 -18.22 -4.17 -3.67
N ILE A 68 -17.42 -5.23 -3.70
CA ILE A 68 -16.91 -5.80 -4.95
C ILE A 68 -18.10 -6.26 -5.81
N PRO A 69 -18.30 -5.70 -7.02
CA PRO A 69 -19.43 -6.08 -7.86
C PRO A 69 -19.33 -7.53 -8.36
N HIS A 70 -20.41 -8.29 -8.21
CA HIS A 70 -20.50 -9.66 -8.70
C HIS A 70 -21.21 -9.73 -10.06
N MET A 71 -20.51 -10.19 -11.10
CA MET A 71 -21.07 -10.32 -12.46
C MET A 71 -21.10 -11.76 -13.00
N LYS A 72 -21.16 -12.76 -12.11
CA LYS A 72 -21.34 -14.19 -12.47
C LYS A 72 -20.41 -14.67 -13.60
N LYS A 73 -19.14 -14.25 -13.58
CA LYS A 73 -18.13 -14.47 -14.64
C LYS A 73 -17.97 -15.92 -15.07
N VAL A 74 -18.09 -16.85 -14.11
CA VAL A 74 -18.05 -18.30 -14.38
C VAL A 74 -19.21 -18.74 -15.29
N ALA A 75 -20.42 -18.22 -15.06
CA ALA A 75 -21.57 -18.51 -15.91
C ALA A 75 -21.40 -17.88 -17.31
N LEU A 76 -20.87 -16.65 -17.38
CA LEU A 76 -20.56 -16.00 -18.66
C LEU A 76 -19.52 -16.77 -19.47
N LYS A 77 -18.48 -17.33 -18.84
CA LYS A 77 -17.49 -18.19 -19.50
C LYS A 77 -18.11 -19.45 -20.06
N LYS A 78 -18.95 -20.13 -19.27
CA LYS A 78 -19.66 -21.33 -19.74
C LYS A 78 -20.56 -21.05 -20.96
N CYS A 79 -21.08 -19.83 -21.07
CA CYS A 79 -21.92 -19.43 -22.20
C CYS A 79 -21.13 -18.80 -23.36
N GLY A 80 -19.81 -18.66 -23.27
CA GLY A 80 -18.99 -17.96 -24.28
C GLY A 80 -19.28 -16.46 -24.40
N ARG A 81 -19.80 -15.83 -23.33
CA ARG A 81 -20.24 -14.41 -23.31
C ARG A 81 -19.43 -13.56 -22.32
N VAL A 82 -18.18 -13.92 -22.08
CA VAL A 82 -17.32 -13.12 -21.21
C VAL A 82 -16.91 -11.87 -21.99
N PRO A 83 -17.13 -10.68 -21.44
CA PRO A 83 -16.62 -9.46 -22.06
C PRO A 83 -15.10 -9.41 -21.89
N GLU A 84 -14.38 -8.94 -22.91
CA GLU A 84 -12.94 -8.69 -22.84
C GLU A 84 -12.63 -7.53 -21.87
N SER A 85 -13.51 -6.54 -21.82
CA SER A 85 -13.43 -5.40 -20.91
C SER A 85 -14.81 -4.96 -20.43
N ILE A 86 -14.85 -4.29 -19.29
CA ILE A 86 -16.05 -3.73 -18.69
C ILE A 86 -16.28 -2.35 -19.30
N SER A 87 -17.44 -2.18 -19.94
CA SER A 87 -17.86 -0.86 -20.42
C SER A 87 -18.01 0.12 -19.25
N CYS A 88 -17.42 1.30 -19.41
CA CYS A 88 -17.64 2.43 -18.51
C CYS A 88 -18.83 3.23 -19.03
N GLY A 89 -19.89 3.33 -18.23
CA GLY A 89 -21.08 4.10 -18.59
C GLY A 89 -20.77 5.60 -18.65
N GLN A 90 -21.50 6.33 -19.50
CA GLN A 90 -21.33 7.77 -19.63
C GLN A 90 -21.56 8.49 -18.29
N ASP A 91 -22.52 8.00 -17.50
CA ASP A 91 -22.82 8.47 -16.15
C ASP A 91 -21.61 8.37 -15.20
N VAL A 92 -20.90 7.25 -15.23
CA VAL A 92 -19.69 7.04 -14.42
C VAL A 92 -18.59 8.00 -14.88
N PHE A 93 -18.40 8.13 -16.19
CA PHE A 93 -17.39 9.00 -16.77
C PHE A 93 -17.64 10.47 -16.41
N ASP A 94 -18.88 10.94 -16.57
CA ASP A 94 -19.29 12.31 -16.25
C ASP A 94 -19.13 12.59 -14.74
N THR A 95 -19.50 11.62 -13.90
CA THR A 95 -19.28 11.68 -12.45
C THR A 95 -17.80 11.83 -12.12
N GLY A 96 -16.93 11.02 -12.73
CA GLY A 96 -15.48 11.11 -12.57
C GLY A 96 -14.93 12.48 -12.99
N CYS A 97 -15.38 13.01 -14.13
CA CYS A 97 -14.98 14.34 -14.60
C CYS A 97 -15.41 15.44 -13.62
N ALA A 98 -16.65 15.38 -13.12
CA ALA A 98 -17.16 16.35 -12.16
C ALA A 98 -16.40 16.31 -10.82
N LEU A 99 -16.01 15.12 -10.35
CA LEU A 99 -15.21 14.96 -9.14
C LEU A 99 -13.79 15.52 -9.32
N LEU A 100 -13.16 15.24 -10.46
CA LEU A 100 -11.83 15.77 -10.78
C LEU A 100 -11.84 17.29 -10.91
N ALA A 101 -12.88 17.87 -11.50
CA ALA A 101 -13.03 19.32 -11.65
C ALA A 101 -13.17 20.06 -10.30
N GLN A 102 -13.60 19.37 -9.24
CA GLN A 102 -13.70 19.94 -7.89
C GLN A 102 -12.37 19.99 -7.14
N GLN A 103 -11.36 19.21 -7.56
CA GLN A 103 -10.07 19.15 -6.89
C GLN A 103 -9.09 20.20 -7.43
N ASP A 104 -8.62 21.11 -6.56
CA ASP A 104 -7.46 21.96 -6.86
C ASP A 104 -6.17 21.17 -6.60
N LEU A 105 -5.73 20.43 -7.62
CA LEU A 105 -4.50 19.63 -7.54
C LEU A 105 -3.26 20.49 -7.27
N VAL A 106 -3.25 21.76 -7.70
CA VAL A 106 -2.13 22.67 -7.49
C VAL A 106 -2.03 23.06 -6.02
N ALA A 107 -3.15 23.39 -5.39
CA ALA A 107 -3.20 23.63 -3.95
C ALA A 107 -2.79 22.38 -3.16
N VAL A 108 -3.35 21.21 -3.48
CA VAL A 108 -3.02 19.94 -2.80
C VAL A 108 -1.52 19.61 -2.91
N MET A 109 -0.92 19.75 -4.10
CA MET A 109 0.52 19.50 -4.27
C MET A 109 1.37 20.51 -3.51
N ARG A 110 0.96 21.79 -3.46
CA ARG A 110 1.64 22.81 -2.66
C ARG A 110 1.60 22.46 -1.17
N ASP A 111 0.43 22.11 -0.65
CA ASP A 111 0.24 21.78 0.75
C ASP A 111 1.05 20.54 1.14
N LEU A 112 1.04 19.51 0.28
CA LEU A 112 1.86 18.32 0.47
C LEU A 112 3.35 18.66 0.48
N ALA A 113 3.82 19.49 -0.45
CA ALA A 113 5.23 19.90 -0.49
C ALA A 113 5.65 20.68 0.77
N ILE A 114 4.76 21.52 1.30
CA ILE A 114 4.99 22.22 2.57
C ILE A 114 5.09 21.22 3.72
N GLN A 115 4.19 20.24 3.79
CA GLN A 115 4.20 19.20 4.82
C GLN A 115 5.46 18.34 4.75
N THR A 116 5.81 17.82 3.56
CA THR A 116 7.03 17.04 3.36
C THR A 116 8.27 17.81 3.77
N ARG A 117 8.33 19.12 3.46
CA ARG A 117 9.45 19.96 3.91
C ARG A 117 9.52 20.08 5.43
N ALA A 118 8.37 20.18 6.12
CA ALA A 118 8.34 20.22 7.58
C ALA A 118 8.79 18.88 8.18
N ASP A 119 8.33 17.76 7.63
CA ASP A 119 8.68 16.42 8.09
C ASP A 119 10.18 16.13 7.91
N LEU A 120 10.76 16.54 6.77
CA LEU A 120 12.20 16.41 6.52
C LEU A 120 13.03 17.27 7.49
N LYS A 121 12.57 18.47 7.84
CA LYS A 121 13.26 19.31 8.84
C LYS A 121 13.28 18.68 10.23
N MET A 122 12.23 17.95 10.61
CA MET A 122 12.22 17.23 11.89
C MET A 122 13.25 16.08 11.88
N ASN A 123 13.43 15.42 10.74
CA ASN A 123 14.46 14.39 10.56
C ASN A 123 15.87 14.98 10.71
N ASP A 124 16.15 16.13 10.08
CA ASP A 124 17.45 16.80 10.17
C ASP A 124 17.89 17.11 11.63
N ILE A 125 16.94 17.49 12.49
CA ILE A 125 17.20 17.75 13.91
C ILE A 125 17.54 16.45 14.66
N LEU A 126 16.84 15.36 14.37
CA LEU A 126 17.10 14.04 14.96
C LEU A 126 18.46 13.49 14.53
N THR A 127 18.82 13.61 13.26
CA THR A 127 20.16 13.24 12.76
C THR A 127 21.27 14.09 13.39
N ALA A 128 21.01 15.39 13.61
CA ALA A 128 21.95 16.27 14.31
C ALA A 128 22.14 15.87 15.78
N LEU A 129 21.09 15.41 16.47
CA LEU A 129 21.20 14.89 17.85
C LEU A 129 21.97 13.57 17.93
N GLU A 130 21.87 12.70 16.92
CA GLU A 130 22.65 11.46 16.84
C GLU A 130 24.14 11.69 16.59
N THR A 131 24.52 12.86 16.08
CA THR A 131 25.91 13.24 15.78
C THR A 131 26.56 14.11 16.85
N VAL A 132 25.83 14.46 17.92
CA VAL A 132 26.43 15.06 19.12
C VAL A 132 27.07 13.93 19.93
N ASP A 133 28.38 13.73 19.74
CA ASP A 133 29.20 13.00 20.70
C ASP A 133 29.17 13.75 22.04
N LEU A 134 28.67 13.11 23.09
CA LEU A 134 28.88 13.56 24.46
C LEU A 134 30.33 13.27 24.82
N ASP A 135 31.23 14.21 24.50
CA ASP A 135 32.60 14.18 25.00
C ASP A 135 32.55 14.31 26.53
N GLU A 136 32.59 13.15 27.21
CA GLU A 136 33.10 13.06 28.58
C GLU A 136 34.56 13.50 28.56
N GLU A 137 34.86 14.78 28.85
CA GLU A 137 36.02 15.17 29.66
C GLU A 137 36.15 16.70 29.87
N SER A 138 35.90 17.16 31.10
CA SER A 138 36.98 17.37 32.10
C SER A 138 36.93 18.67 32.95
N VAL A 139 37.30 18.45 34.22
CA VAL A 139 38.00 19.30 35.21
C VAL A 139 37.19 20.24 36.12
N GLY A 140 37.36 20.06 37.44
CA GLY A 140 37.14 21.14 38.41
C GLY A 140 37.15 20.80 39.91
N ASP A 141 38.24 20.23 40.43
CA ASP A 141 38.76 20.36 41.83
C ASP A 141 37.76 20.34 43.01
N ALA A 142 37.65 19.18 43.69
CA ALA A 142 37.09 19.05 45.03
C ALA A 142 38.13 18.61 46.07
N SER A 143 39.39 19.05 45.94
CA SER A 143 40.49 18.64 46.83
C SER A 143 40.99 19.74 47.79
N LYS A 144 40.20 20.78 48.06
CA LYS A 144 40.51 21.80 49.06
C LYS A 144 39.34 22.12 50.00
N PHE A 145 39.05 21.25 50.97
CA PHE A 145 38.50 21.67 52.27
C PHE A 145 38.73 20.57 53.30
N ASN A 146 39.99 20.38 53.69
CA ASN A 146 40.30 19.79 55.01
C ASN A 146 41.53 20.48 55.60
N SER A 147 41.31 21.64 56.23
CA SER A 147 42.21 22.19 57.27
C SER A 147 41.58 23.43 57.90
N HIS A 148 40.73 23.23 58.92
CA HIS A 148 40.59 24.04 60.14
C HIS A 148 39.21 23.81 60.76
N CYS A 149 39.16 22.94 61.77
CA CYS A 149 38.75 23.31 63.12
C CYS A 149 38.84 22.07 64.02
N VAL A 150 39.77 22.17 64.97
CA VAL A 150 39.71 21.53 66.29
C VAL A 150 38.45 21.99 67.01
#